data_AF-A0A8T3PLD6-F1
#
_entry.id   AF-A0A8T3PLD6-F1
#
_cell.length_a   1.000
_cell.length_b   1.000
_cell.length_c   1.000
_cell.angle_alpha   90.00
_cell.angle_beta   90.00
_cell.angle_gamma   90.00
#
_symmetry.space_group_name_H-M   'P 1'
#
loop_
_entity.id
_entity.type
_entity.pdbx_description
1 polymer ?
#
loop_
_entity_poly.entity_id
_entity_poly.type
_entity_poly.pdbx_seq_one_letter_code
_entity_poly.pdbx_strand_id
1 'polypeptide(L)'
;MRFLVEDTGIGIRPEHLGEIFDVFHQVHDPIYASQGTGLGLAIAERLVRLMGGDLRVESEPDQGSRFWFDLDLPEVAAASRAAGQPKVVAVRGSRRRLLVVEDDPHSRGLFRDLLLPLGFELYEAADGEEGLRQAQAHRPDAVLMDMRMPGLDGLEATRRIRALPELEHTLIIAVSASAFEHNRARCLEAGADDFLPKPFRHERLLELLSTGLGLTLVYADASAEDRGAPQALQVPPAECLQTMLEAARRGDRERLIEQARDAEELGYARFAADVRALVEGFKMRKLRHWLESLRDTS
;
A
#
# COMPACT_ATOMS: atom_id res chain seq x y z
N MET A 1 19.34 -0.71 -14.04
CA MET A 1 18.61 0.15 -13.07
C MET A 1 19.21 -0.03 -11.69
N ARG A 2 19.40 1.05 -10.91
CA ARG A 2 19.96 1.00 -9.55
C ARG A 2 18.88 1.17 -8.49
N PHE A 3 18.90 0.32 -7.47
CA PHE A 3 18.09 0.45 -6.27
C PHE A 3 18.99 0.81 -5.09
N LEU A 4 18.57 1.79 -4.29
CA LEU A 4 19.35 2.34 -3.18
C LEU A 4 18.47 2.51 -1.95
N VAL A 5 18.94 2.01 -0.81
CA VAL A 5 18.35 2.24 0.51
C VAL A 5 19.42 2.88 1.39
N GLU A 6 19.06 4.00 2.01
CA GLU A 6 19.91 4.74 2.94
C GLU A 6 19.19 4.89 4.28
N ASP A 7 19.92 4.60 5.35
CA ASP A 7 19.50 4.88 6.72
C ASP A 7 20.54 5.76 7.42
N THR A 8 20.09 6.47 8.46
CA THR A 8 20.94 7.30 9.34
C THR A 8 21.05 6.66 10.73
N GLY A 9 21.05 5.33 10.80
CA GLY A 9 21.09 4.57 12.04
C GLY A 9 22.48 4.48 12.64
N ILE A 10 22.69 3.49 13.51
CA ILE A 10 23.95 3.25 14.23
C ILE A 10 25.14 2.90 13.31
N GLY A 11 24.88 2.55 12.05
CA GLY A 11 25.88 2.03 11.12
C GLY A 11 26.43 0.65 11.52
N ILE A 12 27.33 0.13 10.70
CA ILE A 12 27.94 -1.20 10.83
C ILE A 12 29.45 -1.00 10.92
N ARG A 13 30.06 -1.64 11.93
CA ARG A 13 31.52 -1.62 12.08
C ARG A 13 32.18 -2.36 10.91
N PRO A 14 33.33 -1.89 10.39
CA PRO A 14 34.00 -2.49 9.23
C PRO A 14 34.28 -3.99 9.38
N GLU A 15 34.56 -4.43 10.61
CA GLU A 15 34.77 -5.84 10.98
C GLU A 15 33.57 -6.75 10.70
N HIS A 16 32.35 -6.22 10.75
CA HIS A 16 31.13 -7.01 10.56
C HIS A 16 30.57 -6.95 9.14
N LEU A 17 31.07 -6.05 8.27
CA LEU A 17 30.54 -5.84 6.92
C LEU A 17 30.58 -7.11 6.05
N GLY A 18 31.56 -7.99 6.27
CA GLY A 18 31.64 -9.27 5.56
C GLY A 18 30.62 -10.31 6.04
N GLU A 19 30.21 -10.23 7.30
CA GLU A 19 29.42 -11.26 7.98
C GLU A 19 27.91 -10.93 8.00
N ILE A 20 27.51 -9.69 7.68
CA ILE A 20 26.09 -9.30 7.68
C ILE A 20 25.23 -10.05 6.64
N PHE A 21 25.87 -10.67 5.64
CA PHE A 21 25.19 -11.47 4.62
C PHE A 21 25.12 -12.96 4.99
N ASP A 22 25.78 -13.36 6.08
CA ASP A 22 25.75 -14.75 6.54
C ASP A 22 24.40 -15.10 7.18
N VAL A 23 23.98 -16.33 6.93
CA VAL A 23 22.71 -16.85 7.41
C VAL A 23 22.75 -16.98 8.94
N PHE A 24 21.73 -16.45 9.62
CA PHE A 24 21.63 -16.43 11.09
C PHE A 24 22.69 -15.57 11.80
N HIS A 25 23.40 -14.73 11.06
CA HIS A 25 24.38 -13.83 11.68
C HIS A 25 23.67 -12.59 12.25
N GLN A 26 23.91 -12.33 13.53
CA GLN A 26 23.41 -11.14 14.23
C GLN A 26 24.58 -10.50 14.98
N VAL A 27 24.80 -9.21 14.73
CA VAL A 27 25.76 -8.44 15.51
C VAL A 27 25.18 -8.30 16.92
N HIS A 28 25.73 -9.06 17.88
CA HIS A 28 25.29 -9.10 19.27
C HIS A 28 25.57 -7.78 19.99
N ASP A 29 24.70 -6.79 19.77
CA ASP A 29 24.61 -5.62 20.61
C ASP A 29 23.46 -5.82 21.62
N PRO A 30 23.71 -5.75 22.95
CA PRO A 30 22.70 -6.04 23.98
C PRO A 30 21.43 -5.16 23.89
N ILE A 31 21.49 -4.05 23.15
CA ILE A 31 20.40 -3.10 22.95
C ILE A 31 19.41 -3.57 21.86
N TYR A 32 19.86 -4.40 20.89
CA TYR A 32 19.09 -4.76 19.69
C TYR A 32 18.84 -6.27 19.53
N ALA A 33 19.14 -7.06 20.56
CA ALA A 33 19.06 -8.52 20.56
C ALA A 33 17.62 -9.12 20.49
N SER A 34 16.64 -8.41 19.91
CA SER A 34 15.22 -8.80 20.04
C SER A 34 14.36 -8.74 18.77
N GLN A 35 14.89 -8.46 17.58
CA GLN A 35 14.07 -8.53 16.35
C GLN A 35 14.80 -9.14 15.14
N GLY A 36 14.44 -10.37 14.80
CA GLY A 36 14.76 -10.99 13.52
C GLY A 36 15.49 -12.33 13.63
N THR A 37 15.40 -13.13 12.58
CA THR A 37 16.07 -14.44 12.47
C THR A 37 17.50 -14.34 11.90
N GLY A 38 17.98 -13.14 11.58
CA GLY A 38 19.26 -12.95 10.87
C GLY A 38 19.24 -13.47 9.43
N LEU A 39 18.05 -13.63 8.83
CA LEU A 39 17.90 -14.15 7.46
C LEU A 39 17.69 -13.08 6.39
N GLY A 40 17.32 -11.85 6.79
CA GLY A 40 16.84 -10.83 5.86
C GLY A 40 17.84 -10.48 4.76
N LEU A 41 19.07 -10.12 5.13
CA LEU A 41 20.11 -9.74 4.18
C LEU A 41 20.60 -10.92 3.34
N ALA A 42 20.71 -12.11 3.92
CA ALA A 42 21.06 -13.34 3.20
C ALA A 42 20.01 -13.69 2.11
N ILE A 43 18.72 -13.53 2.41
CA ILE A 43 17.64 -13.73 1.43
C ILE A 43 17.71 -12.64 0.35
N ALA A 44 17.90 -11.38 0.73
CA ALA A 44 17.98 -10.26 -0.21
C ALA A 44 19.15 -10.45 -1.18
N GLU A 45 20.34 -10.81 -0.69
CA GLU A 45 21.51 -11.10 -1.53
C GLU A 45 21.22 -12.23 -2.51
N ARG A 46 20.62 -13.34 -2.02
CA ARG A 46 20.28 -14.48 -2.89
C ARG A 46 19.29 -14.10 -3.98
N LEU A 47 18.26 -13.32 -3.66
CA LEU A 47 17.28 -12.85 -4.65
C LEU A 47 17.94 -11.95 -5.71
N VAL A 48 18.79 -11.01 -5.28
CA VAL A 48 19.52 -10.12 -6.18
C VAL A 48 20.44 -10.91 -7.12
N ARG A 49 21.19 -11.90 -6.60
CA ARG A 49 22.01 -12.81 -7.42
C ARG A 49 21.19 -13.63 -8.41
N LEU A 50 20.01 -14.12 -8.02
CA LEU A 50 19.09 -14.83 -8.93
C LEU A 50 18.59 -13.92 -10.07
N MET A 51 18.48 -12.62 -9.82
CA MET A 51 18.16 -11.62 -10.83
C MET A 51 19.38 -11.14 -11.63
N GLY A 52 20.56 -11.74 -11.42
CA GLY A 52 21.79 -11.39 -12.13
C GLY A 52 22.48 -10.11 -11.63
N GLY A 53 22.12 -9.61 -10.45
CA GLY A 53 22.78 -8.47 -9.82
C GLY A 53 23.63 -8.85 -8.62
N ASP A 54 24.30 -7.86 -8.04
CA ASP A 54 25.08 -7.98 -6.80
C ASP A 54 24.64 -6.94 -5.77
N LEU A 55 24.36 -7.39 -4.54
CA LEU A 55 24.04 -6.54 -3.40
C LEU A 55 25.32 -6.01 -2.75
N ARG A 56 25.38 -4.69 -2.52
CA ARG A 56 26.52 -3.97 -1.97
C ARG A 56 26.11 -3.14 -0.77
N VAL A 57 27.08 -2.88 0.11
CA VAL A 57 26.88 -2.11 1.34
C VAL A 57 28.07 -1.17 1.57
N GLU A 58 27.75 0.04 2.04
CA GLU A 58 28.66 1.01 2.64
C GLU A 58 28.06 1.43 3.97
N SER A 59 28.85 1.48 5.03
CA SER A 59 28.36 1.93 6.32
C SER A 59 29.46 2.53 7.16
N GLU A 60 29.12 3.57 7.90
CA GLU A 60 30.00 4.22 8.86
C GLU A 60 29.31 4.23 10.23
N PRO A 61 30.00 3.82 11.32
CA PRO A 61 29.46 3.88 12.66
C PRO A 61 28.95 5.29 13.01
N ASP A 62 27.78 5.35 13.64
CA ASP A 62 27.04 6.57 14.03
C ASP A 62 26.63 7.51 12.88
N GLN A 63 26.81 7.08 11.62
CA GLN A 63 26.41 7.84 10.43
C GLN A 63 25.39 7.10 9.54
N GLY A 64 25.17 5.80 9.79
CA GLY A 64 24.17 4.98 9.12
C GLY A 64 24.73 4.06 8.04
N SER A 65 23.85 3.53 7.20
CA SER A 65 24.22 2.54 6.17
C SER A 65 23.54 2.81 4.84
N ARG A 66 24.21 2.39 3.78
CA ARG A 66 23.78 2.49 2.39
C ARG A 66 23.87 1.11 1.75
N PHE A 67 22.73 0.57 1.33
CA PHE A 67 22.65 -0.70 0.60
C PHE A 67 22.17 -0.45 -0.83
N TRP A 68 22.81 -1.08 -1.81
CA TRP A 68 22.40 -0.93 -3.20
C TRP A 68 22.72 -2.14 -4.06
N PHE A 69 21.99 -2.27 -5.16
CA PHE A 69 22.28 -3.22 -6.22
C PHE A 69 21.86 -2.68 -7.57
N ASP A 70 22.48 -3.20 -8.62
CA ASP A 70 22.18 -2.89 -10.01
C ASP A 70 21.53 -4.12 -10.67
N LEU A 71 20.41 -3.92 -11.37
CA LEU A 71 19.77 -4.97 -12.19
C LEU A 71 19.64 -4.53 -13.64
N ASP A 72 19.96 -5.45 -14.54
CA ASP A 72 19.66 -5.32 -15.97
C ASP A 72 18.26 -5.84 -16.24
N LEU A 73 17.30 -4.91 -16.27
CA LEU A 73 15.90 -5.21 -16.53
C LEU A 73 15.56 -4.83 -17.97
N PRO A 74 14.84 -5.69 -18.73
CA PRO A 74 14.40 -5.33 -20.06
C PRO A 74 13.44 -4.13 -19.98
N GLU A 75 13.74 -3.09 -20.75
CA GLU A 75 12.84 -1.96 -20.90
C GLU A 75 11.62 -2.42 -21.71
N VAL A 76 10.48 -2.58 -21.04
CA VAL A 76 9.22 -2.83 -21.72
C VAL A 76 8.76 -1.48 -22.26
N ALA A 77 8.83 -1.31 -23.59
CA ALA A 77 8.27 -0.16 -24.29
C ALA A 77 6.87 0.08 -23.73
N ALA A 78 6.70 1.24 -23.09
CA ALA A 78 5.56 1.57 -22.24
C ALA A 78 4.29 0.83 -22.66
N ALA A 79 3.97 -0.28 -21.97
CA ALA A 79 2.60 -0.36 -21.49
C ALA A 79 2.46 0.97 -20.78
N SER A 80 1.61 1.85 -21.35
CA SER A 80 1.26 3.14 -20.78
C SER A 80 1.51 3.05 -19.29
N ARG A 81 2.27 4.01 -18.70
CA ARG A 81 2.10 4.32 -17.28
C ARG A 81 0.63 4.04 -17.01
N ALA A 82 0.28 3.28 -15.98
CA ALA A 82 -1.08 3.34 -15.50
C ALA A 82 -1.33 4.81 -15.06
N ALA A 83 -1.43 5.73 -16.03
CA ALA A 83 -2.26 6.89 -16.04
C ALA A 83 -3.57 6.34 -15.52
N GLY A 84 -3.94 6.85 -14.34
CA GLY A 84 -4.76 6.20 -13.34
C GLY A 84 -5.60 5.07 -13.90
N GLN A 85 -5.29 3.84 -13.49
CA GLN A 85 -6.38 2.87 -13.44
C GLN A 85 -7.46 3.56 -12.60
N PRO A 86 -8.65 3.78 -13.18
CA PRO A 86 -9.58 4.70 -12.58
C PRO A 86 -9.88 4.17 -11.17
N LYS A 87 -9.56 4.99 -10.17
CA LYS A 87 -9.74 4.60 -8.78
C LYS A 87 -11.24 4.40 -8.59
N VAL A 88 -11.67 3.22 -8.16
CA VAL A 88 -13.07 3.07 -7.76
C VAL A 88 -13.31 4.03 -6.60
N VAL A 89 -14.22 4.98 -6.79
CA VAL A 89 -14.55 6.02 -5.79
C VAL A 89 -15.82 5.70 -5.04
N ALA A 90 -16.68 4.88 -5.63
CA ALA A 90 -17.92 4.47 -5.01
C ALA A 90 -18.42 3.15 -5.59
N VAL A 91 -19.31 2.52 -4.85
CA VAL A 91 -20.09 1.36 -5.30
C VAL A 91 -21.54 1.79 -5.35
N ARG A 92 -22.19 1.65 -6.51
CA ARG A 92 -23.64 1.90 -6.65
C ARG A 92 -24.41 0.61 -6.38
N GLY A 93 -25.39 0.70 -5.49
CA GLY A 93 -26.24 -0.42 -5.06
C GLY A 93 -26.79 -0.20 -3.65
N SER A 94 -27.48 -1.20 -3.10
CA SER A 94 -27.80 -1.26 -1.67
C SER A 94 -26.51 -1.38 -0.85
N ARG A 95 -26.48 -0.75 0.34
CA ARG A 95 -25.38 -0.88 1.29
C ARG A 95 -25.21 -2.36 1.65
N ARG A 96 -24.04 -2.93 1.33
CA ARG A 96 -23.72 -4.34 1.60
C ARG A 96 -22.93 -4.47 2.88
N ARG A 97 -23.27 -5.50 3.67
CA ARG A 97 -22.55 -5.91 4.87
C ARG A 97 -21.44 -6.88 4.47
N LEU A 98 -20.21 -6.56 4.83
CA LEU A 98 -19.04 -7.40 4.59
C LEU A 98 -18.46 -7.85 5.93
N LEU A 99 -18.01 -9.09 6.01
CA LEU A 99 -17.24 -9.60 7.13
C LEU A 99 -15.82 -9.92 6.66
N VAL A 100 -14.82 -9.38 7.35
CA VAL A 100 -13.40 -9.70 7.13
C VAL A 100 -12.91 -10.56 8.29
N VAL A 101 -12.45 -11.78 7.97
CA VAL A 101 -11.88 -12.73 8.93
C VAL A 101 -10.40 -12.89 8.61
N GLU A 102 -9.56 -12.28 9.43
CA GLU A 102 -8.11 -12.17 9.21
C GLU A 102 -7.44 -12.05 10.58
N ASP A 103 -6.44 -12.87 10.88
CA ASP A 103 -5.76 -12.88 12.17
C ASP A 103 -4.74 -11.74 12.30
N ASP A 104 -4.04 -11.40 11.21
CA ASP A 104 -3.09 -10.29 11.18
C ASP A 104 -3.81 -8.91 11.24
N PRO A 105 -3.62 -8.11 12.30
CA PRO A 105 -4.31 -6.82 12.44
C PRO A 105 -3.94 -5.81 11.36
N HIS A 106 -2.73 -5.90 10.78
CA HIS A 106 -2.31 -5.01 9.70
C HIS A 106 -3.04 -5.33 8.39
N SER A 107 -3.08 -6.60 8.00
CA SER A 107 -3.84 -7.10 6.85
C SER A 107 -5.33 -6.82 7.00
N ARG A 108 -5.88 -6.99 8.22
CA ARG A 108 -7.27 -6.65 8.52
C ARG A 108 -7.55 -5.16 8.38
N GLY A 109 -6.61 -4.31 8.82
CA GLY A 109 -6.64 -2.86 8.62
C GLY A 109 -6.64 -2.44 7.15
N LEU A 110 -5.89 -3.14 6.29
CA LEU A 110 -5.89 -2.88 4.85
C LEU A 110 -7.28 -3.03 4.22
N PHE A 111 -8.02 -4.08 4.57
CA PHE A 111 -9.39 -4.27 4.09
C PHE A 111 -10.33 -3.16 4.57
N ARG A 112 -10.17 -2.73 5.82
CA ARG A 112 -10.94 -1.62 6.41
C ARG A 112 -10.73 -0.33 5.63
N ASP A 113 -9.48 0.04 5.41
CA ASP A 113 -9.10 1.27 4.72
C ASP A 113 -9.53 1.26 3.25
N LEU A 114 -9.60 0.08 2.64
CA LEU A 114 -10.08 -0.09 1.27
C LEU A 114 -11.61 -0.02 1.14
N LEU A 115 -12.33 -0.72 2.02
CA LEU A 115 -13.76 -1.02 1.82
C LEU A 115 -14.69 0.01 2.48
N LEU A 116 -14.32 0.57 3.64
CA LEU A 116 -15.15 1.58 4.31
C LEU A 116 -15.38 2.83 3.44
N PRO A 117 -14.36 3.42 2.78
CA PRO A 117 -14.57 4.61 1.94
C PRO A 117 -15.50 4.35 0.75
N LEU A 118 -15.63 3.10 0.31
CA LEU A 118 -16.49 2.70 -0.81
C LEU A 118 -17.97 2.53 -0.40
N GLY A 119 -18.29 2.72 0.89
CA GLY A 119 -19.65 2.72 1.41
C GLY A 119 -20.12 1.37 1.95
N PHE A 120 -19.25 0.36 2.04
CA PHE A 120 -19.57 -0.91 2.67
C PHE A 120 -19.77 -0.76 4.18
N GLU A 121 -20.60 -1.63 4.75
CA GLU A 121 -20.68 -1.83 6.19
C GLU A 121 -19.78 -3.00 6.57
N LEU A 122 -18.75 -2.76 7.38
CA LEU A 122 -17.72 -3.74 7.65
C LEU A 122 -17.82 -4.29 9.06
N TYR A 123 -17.76 -5.61 9.17
CA TYR A 123 -17.56 -6.38 10.38
C TYR A 123 -16.20 -7.06 10.30
N GLU A 124 -15.56 -7.25 11.44
CA GLU A 124 -14.20 -7.77 11.53
C GLU A 124 -14.13 -8.90 12.55
N ALA A 125 -13.30 -9.90 12.26
CA ALA A 125 -13.02 -11.02 13.13
C ALA A 125 -11.51 -11.35 13.09
N ALA A 126 -10.94 -11.66 14.25
CA ALA A 126 -9.51 -11.97 14.38
C ALA A 126 -9.20 -13.48 14.24
N ASP A 127 -10.21 -14.34 14.17
CA ASP A 127 -10.05 -15.78 13.97
C ASP A 127 -11.34 -16.40 13.40
N GLY A 128 -11.28 -17.69 13.06
CA GLY A 128 -12.42 -18.41 12.48
C GLY A 128 -13.63 -18.55 13.40
N GLU A 129 -13.45 -18.66 14.73
CA GLU A 129 -14.57 -18.80 15.69
C GLU A 129 -15.30 -17.46 15.86
N GLU A 130 -14.57 -16.37 15.97
CA GLU A 130 -15.15 -15.03 15.90
C GLU A 130 -15.80 -14.78 14.55
N GLY A 131 -15.18 -15.20 13.45
CA GLY A 131 -15.75 -15.11 12.10
C GLY A 131 -17.12 -15.78 12.02
N LEU A 132 -17.25 -17.01 12.56
CA LEU A 132 -18.51 -17.73 12.60
C LEU A 132 -19.58 -17.01 13.45
N ARG A 133 -19.22 -16.51 14.64
CA ARG A 133 -20.15 -15.73 15.49
C ARG A 133 -20.63 -14.46 14.79
N GLN A 134 -19.72 -13.71 14.19
CA GLN A 134 -20.04 -12.46 13.49
C GLN A 134 -20.93 -12.72 12.26
N ALA A 135 -20.65 -13.80 11.52
CA ALA A 135 -21.45 -14.22 10.38
C ALA A 135 -22.90 -14.52 10.79
N GLN A 136 -23.11 -15.26 11.88
CA GLN A 136 -24.44 -15.55 12.42
C GLN A 136 -25.17 -14.29 12.91
N ALA A 137 -24.46 -13.41 13.62
CA ALA A 137 -25.05 -12.22 14.22
C ALA A 137 -25.47 -11.18 13.17
N HIS A 138 -24.64 -10.95 12.16
CA HIS A 138 -24.80 -9.83 11.24
C HIS A 138 -25.28 -10.22 9.84
N ARG A 139 -25.26 -11.52 9.51
CA ARG A 139 -25.69 -12.07 8.21
C ARG A 139 -25.14 -11.23 7.05
N PRO A 140 -23.81 -11.22 6.88
CA PRO A 140 -23.16 -10.41 5.86
C PRO A 140 -23.55 -10.89 4.46
N ASP A 141 -23.55 -9.97 3.51
CA ASP A 141 -23.71 -10.26 2.09
C ASP A 141 -22.46 -10.96 1.52
N ALA A 142 -21.27 -10.63 2.04
CA ALA A 142 -20.05 -11.36 1.72
C ALA A 142 -19.07 -11.50 2.90
N VAL A 143 -18.23 -12.53 2.83
CA VAL A 143 -17.15 -12.83 3.77
C VAL A 143 -15.83 -12.91 3.00
N LEU A 144 -14.84 -12.12 3.44
CA LEU A 144 -13.44 -12.28 3.05
C LEU A 144 -12.77 -13.12 4.13
N MET A 145 -12.40 -14.35 3.80
CA MET A 145 -11.93 -15.36 4.77
C MET A 145 -10.45 -15.67 4.54
N ASP A 146 -9.55 -15.36 5.47
CA ASP A 146 -8.20 -15.92 5.42
C ASP A 146 -8.27 -17.44 5.64
N MET A 147 -7.65 -18.18 4.73
CA MET A 147 -7.57 -19.64 4.77
C MET A 147 -6.55 -20.16 5.80
N ARG A 148 -5.61 -19.33 6.26
CA ARG A 148 -4.58 -19.73 7.23
C ARG A 148 -4.64 -18.85 8.47
N MET A 149 -5.35 -19.33 9.49
CA MET A 149 -5.42 -18.71 10.80
C MET A 149 -5.13 -19.75 11.89
N PRO A 150 -4.60 -19.35 13.05
CA PRO A 150 -4.50 -20.23 14.20
C PRO A 150 -5.87 -20.61 14.76
N GLY A 151 -5.98 -21.80 15.36
CA GLY A 151 -7.24 -22.29 15.93
C GLY A 151 -8.16 -22.85 14.85
N LEU A 152 -9.35 -22.26 14.70
CA LEU A 152 -10.29 -22.63 13.64
C LEU A 152 -9.81 -22.03 12.32
N ASP A 153 -9.31 -22.88 11.42
CA ASP A 153 -8.84 -22.43 10.11
C ASP A 153 -9.99 -21.95 9.20
N GLY A 154 -9.64 -21.18 8.18
CA GLY A 154 -10.63 -20.61 7.27
C GLY A 154 -11.40 -21.63 6.44
N LEU A 155 -10.83 -22.82 6.19
CA LEU A 155 -11.54 -23.88 5.46
C LEU A 155 -12.68 -24.42 6.31
N GLU A 156 -12.41 -24.73 7.57
CA GLU A 156 -13.41 -25.23 8.49
C GLU A 156 -14.44 -24.16 8.86
N ALA A 157 -14.00 -22.92 9.08
CA ALA A 157 -14.91 -21.78 9.26
C ALA A 157 -15.86 -21.61 8.06
N THR A 158 -15.34 -21.73 6.82
CA THR A 158 -16.16 -21.69 5.60
C THR A 158 -17.21 -22.80 5.57
N ARG A 159 -16.82 -24.05 5.88
CA ARG A 159 -17.77 -25.18 5.94
C ARG A 159 -18.88 -24.93 6.96
N ARG A 160 -18.52 -24.43 8.15
CA ARG A 160 -19.49 -24.14 9.21
C ARG A 160 -20.44 -23.01 8.83
N ILE A 161 -19.94 -21.94 8.17
CA ILE A 161 -20.78 -20.87 7.64
C ILE A 161 -21.75 -21.41 6.58
N ARG A 162 -21.27 -22.27 5.68
CA ARG A 162 -22.10 -22.89 4.63
C ARG A 162 -23.16 -23.86 5.17
N ALA A 163 -22.94 -24.44 6.33
CA ALA A 163 -23.92 -25.28 7.00
C ALA A 163 -25.09 -24.48 7.61
N LEU A 164 -25.01 -23.14 7.66
CA LEU A 164 -26.07 -22.27 8.18
C LEU A 164 -27.04 -21.90 7.05
N PRO A 165 -28.33 -22.30 7.12
CA PRO A 165 -29.31 -22.02 6.07
C PRO A 165 -29.49 -20.53 5.78
N GLU A 166 -29.41 -19.68 6.81
CA GLU A 166 -29.53 -18.23 6.66
C GLU A 166 -28.36 -17.56 5.94
N LEU A 167 -27.26 -18.27 5.71
CA LEU A 167 -26.04 -17.78 5.02
C LEU A 167 -25.74 -18.56 3.73
N GLU A 168 -26.68 -19.36 3.23
CA GLU A 168 -26.51 -20.18 2.02
C GLU A 168 -26.05 -19.34 0.82
N HIS A 169 -26.55 -18.11 0.70
CA HIS A 169 -26.26 -17.20 -0.40
C HIS A 169 -25.20 -16.14 -0.09
N THR A 170 -24.58 -16.18 1.09
CA THR A 170 -23.50 -15.25 1.44
C THR A 170 -22.30 -15.53 0.53
N LEU A 171 -21.79 -14.52 -0.16
CA LEU A 171 -20.60 -14.66 -0.99
C LEU A 171 -19.37 -14.91 -0.10
N ILE A 172 -18.65 -16.02 -0.25
CA ILE A 172 -17.41 -16.29 0.50
C ILE A 172 -16.23 -16.27 -0.48
N ILE A 173 -15.33 -15.30 -0.28
CA ILE A 173 -14.09 -15.19 -1.03
C ILE A 173 -12.95 -15.67 -0.14
N ALA A 174 -12.29 -16.74 -0.55
CA ALA A 174 -11.12 -17.28 0.12
C ALA A 174 -9.89 -16.41 -0.14
N VAL A 175 -9.25 -15.90 0.91
CA VAL A 175 -8.01 -15.13 0.83
C VAL A 175 -6.84 -16.02 1.26
N SER A 176 -5.81 -16.20 0.42
CA SER A 176 -4.72 -17.16 0.73
C SER A 176 -3.37 -16.75 0.18
N ALA A 177 -2.29 -17.06 0.91
CA ALA A 177 -0.91 -16.74 0.53
C ALA A 177 -0.31 -17.56 -0.61
N SER A 178 -0.95 -18.64 -1.08
CA SER A 178 -0.41 -19.48 -2.15
C SER A 178 -1.32 -19.44 -3.37
N ALA A 179 -0.79 -18.82 -4.44
CA ALA A 179 -1.45 -18.71 -5.75
C ALA A 179 -1.54 -20.03 -6.54
N PHE A 180 -1.04 -21.15 -5.98
CA PHE A 180 -1.09 -22.46 -6.64
C PHE A 180 -2.52 -23.05 -6.65
N GLU A 181 -2.90 -23.67 -7.78
CA GLU A 181 -4.23 -24.25 -8.03
C GLU A 181 -4.70 -25.23 -6.94
N HIS A 182 -3.78 -25.94 -6.28
CA HIS A 182 -4.11 -26.91 -5.23
C HIS A 182 -4.85 -26.28 -4.04
N ASN A 183 -4.57 -25.01 -3.71
CA ASN A 183 -5.30 -24.32 -2.64
C ASN A 183 -6.68 -23.87 -3.10
N ARG A 184 -6.83 -23.50 -4.39
CA ARG A 184 -8.11 -23.07 -4.94
C ARG A 184 -9.15 -24.19 -4.87
N ALA A 185 -8.79 -25.40 -5.29
CA ALA A 185 -9.69 -26.56 -5.25
C ALA A 185 -10.22 -26.83 -3.83
N ARG A 186 -9.32 -26.83 -2.83
CA ARG A 186 -9.70 -27.04 -1.43
C ARG A 186 -10.64 -25.95 -0.88
N CYS A 187 -10.44 -24.70 -1.29
CA CYS A 187 -11.31 -23.60 -0.89
C CYS A 187 -12.73 -23.78 -1.47
N LEU A 188 -12.83 -24.12 -2.76
CA LEU A 188 -14.10 -24.37 -3.42
C LEU A 188 -14.82 -25.60 -2.83
N GLU A 189 -14.09 -26.68 -2.52
CA GLU A 189 -14.63 -27.86 -1.83
C GLU A 189 -15.14 -27.55 -0.43
N ALA A 190 -14.51 -26.61 0.28
CA ALA A 190 -15.00 -26.12 1.57
C ALA A 190 -16.26 -25.25 1.43
N GLY A 191 -16.58 -24.80 0.22
CA GLY A 191 -17.76 -24.02 -0.11
C GLY A 191 -17.49 -22.53 -0.36
N ALA A 192 -16.23 -22.10 -0.54
CA ALA A 192 -15.95 -20.75 -1.03
C ALA A 192 -16.46 -20.59 -2.48
N ASP A 193 -16.90 -19.39 -2.85
CA ASP A 193 -17.38 -19.09 -4.20
C ASP A 193 -16.25 -18.65 -5.12
N ASP A 194 -15.26 -17.94 -4.57
CA ASP A 194 -14.08 -17.52 -5.31
C ASP A 194 -12.84 -17.42 -4.40
N PHE A 195 -11.73 -17.03 -5.00
CA PHE A 195 -10.41 -17.02 -4.41
C PHE A 195 -9.63 -15.76 -4.76
N LEU A 196 -8.93 -15.21 -3.77
CA LEU A 196 -8.08 -14.04 -3.85
C LEU A 196 -6.66 -14.37 -3.32
N PRO A 197 -5.65 -14.49 -4.20
CA PRO A 197 -4.28 -14.76 -3.76
C PRO A 197 -3.65 -13.53 -3.09
N LYS A 198 -2.95 -13.71 -1.96
CA LYS A 198 -2.06 -12.71 -1.37
C LYS A 198 -0.66 -12.83 -2.02
N PRO A 199 0.01 -11.71 -2.37
CA PRO A 199 -0.51 -10.35 -2.36
C PRO A 199 -1.54 -10.15 -3.48
N PHE A 200 -2.61 -9.40 -3.19
CA PHE A 200 -3.64 -9.07 -4.17
C PHE A 200 -3.57 -7.61 -4.61
N ARG A 201 -4.12 -7.35 -5.80
CA ARG A 201 -4.42 -6.01 -6.28
C ARG A 201 -5.80 -5.58 -5.81
N HIS A 202 -5.96 -4.31 -5.44
CA HIS A 202 -7.23 -3.77 -4.94
C HIS A 202 -8.37 -3.95 -5.96
N GLU A 203 -8.06 -3.73 -7.25
CA GLU A 203 -9.01 -3.85 -8.35
C GLU A 203 -9.57 -5.27 -8.44
N ARG A 204 -8.71 -6.28 -8.23
CA ARG A 204 -9.14 -7.68 -8.26
C ARG A 204 -10.13 -8.01 -7.16
N LEU A 205 -9.92 -7.51 -5.94
CA LEU A 205 -10.87 -7.69 -4.84
C LEU A 205 -12.21 -7.02 -5.18
N LEU A 206 -12.19 -5.80 -5.74
CA LEU A 206 -13.39 -5.08 -6.11
C LEU A 206 -14.15 -5.74 -7.27
N GLU A 207 -13.45 -6.32 -8.25
CA GLU A 207 -14.05 -7.12 -9.32
C GLU A 207 -14.80 -8.34 -8.77
N LEU A 208 -14.18 -9.06 -7.83
CA LEU A 208 -14.79 -10.23 -7.19
C LEU A 208 -16.06 -9.85 -6.42
N LEU A 209 -15.97 -8.79 -5.61
CA LEU A 209 -17.13 -8.27 -4.87
C LEU A 209 -18.22 -7.75 -5.80
N SER A 210 -17.85 -7.04 -6.87
CA SER A 210 -18.79 -6.50 -7.85
C SER A 210 -19.53 -7.61 -8.59
N THR A 211 -18.80 -8.63 -9.04
CA THR A 211 -19.38 -9.77 -9.75
C THR A 211 -20.27 -10.59 -8.81
N GLY A 212 -19.78 -10.94 -7.61
CA GLY A 212 -20.50 -11.79 -6.68
C GLY A 212 -21.71 -11.13 -6.02
N LEU A 213 -21.70 -9.81 -5.83
CA LEU A 213 -22.80 -9.07 -5.20
C LEU A 213 -23.68 -8.29 -6.20
N GLY A 214 -23.39 -8.38 -7.50
CA GLY A 214 -24.10 -7.67 -8.56
C GLY A 214 -24.00 -6.14 -8.43
N LEU A 215 -22.84 -5.63 -8.02
CA LEU A 215 -22.62 -4.21 -7.75
C LEU A 215 -22.07 -3.50 -8.99
N THR A 216 -22.43 -2.24 -9.17
CA THR A 216 -21.82 -1.38 -10.20
C THR A 216 -20.69 -0.57 -9.60
N LEU A 217 -19.45 -0.85 -10.00
CA LEU A 217 -18.28 -0.05 -9.61
C LEU A 217 -18.34 1.30 -10.31
N VAL A 218 -18.24 2.38 -9.52
CA VAL A 218 -18.08 3.73 -10.04
C VAL A 218 -16.62 4.06 -10.00
N TYR A 219 -16.06 4.09 -11.18
CA TYR A 219 -14.73 4.54 -11.48
C TYR A 219 -14.70 6.06 -11.36
N ALA A 220 -13.69 6.63 -10.67
CA ALA A 220 -13.32 8.00 -10.89
C ALA A 220 -13.14 8.13 -12.39
N ASP A 221 -13.94 8.97 -13.02
CA ASP A 221 -13.66 9.40 -14.36
C ASP A 221 -12.19 9.83 -14.36
N ALA A 222 -11.34 9.10 -15.10
CA ALA A 222 -10.01 9.60 -15.45
C ALA A 222 -10.13 10.99 -16.12
N SER A 223 -11.34 11.36 -16.58
CA SER A 223 -11.73 12.65 -17.11
C SER A 223 -12.19 13.70 -16.07
N ALA A 224 -12.37 13.36 -14.79
CA ALA A 224 -12.67 14.34 -13.73
C ALA A 224 -11.38 14.94 -13.12
N GLU A 225 -10.27 14.20 -13.15
CA GLU A 225 -8.92 14.75 -12.98
C GLU A 225 -8.40 15.44 -14.27
N ASP A 226 -9.05 15.21 -15.43
CA ASP A 226 -8.71 15.78 -16.76
C ASP A 226 -9.61 16.96 -17.18
N ARG A 227 -10.40 17.55 -16.27
CA ARG A 227 -11.04 18.86 -16.52
C ARG A 227 -10.10 20.05 -16.34
N GLY A 228 -8.87 19.80 -15.91
CA GLY A 228 -7.75 20.68 -16.22
C GLY A 228 -6.98 20.01 -17.34
N ALA A 229 -7.02 20.58 -18.55
CA ALA A 229 -6.02 20.29 -19.57
C ALA A 229 -4.61 20.25 -18.93
N PRO A 230 -3.60 19.59 -19.53
CA PRO A 230 -2.21 19.75 -19.10
C PRO A 230 -1.80 21.22 -19.29
N GLN A 231 -2.16 22.07 -18.33
CA GLN A 231 -1.63 23.40 -18.20
C GLN A 231 -0.18 23.18 -17.81
N ALA A 232 0.71 23.58 -18.71
CA ALA A 232 2.13 23.71 -18.41
C ALA A 232 2.25 24.37 -17.03
N LEU A 233 3.15 23.84 -16.19
CA LEU A 233 3.39 24.38 -14.86
C LEU A 233 3.79 25.85 -15.01
N GLN A 234 2.83 26.76 -14.83
CA GLN A 234 3.07 28.19 -14.82
C GLN A 234 3.68 28.50 -13.47
N VAL A 235 4.90 29.04 -13.52
CA VAL A 235 5.65 29.39 -12.32
C VAL A 235 5.24 30.81 -11.90
N PRO A 236 4.80 31.02 -10.65
CA PRO A 236 4.53 32.36 -10.14
C PRO A 236 5.77 33.25 -10.15
N PRO A 237 5.62 34.59 -10.09
CA PRO A 237 6.75 35.51 -10.03
C PRO A 237 7.69 35.18 -8.87
N ALA A 238 8.98 35.51 -9.04
CA ALA A 238 10.03 35.20 -8.06
C ALA A 238 9.72 35.69 -6.64
N GLU A 239 9.01 36.82 -6.48
CA GLU A 239 8.56 37.34 -5.18
C GLU A 239 7.62 36.37 -4.46
N CYS A 240 6.66 35.77 -5.18
CA CYS A 240 5.74 34.78 -4.63
C CYS A 240 6.49 33.51 -4.19
N LEU A 241 7.39 33.00 -5.03
CA LEU A 241 8.25 31.86 -4.70
C LEU A 241 9.12 32.13 -3.46
N GLN A 242 9.65 33.35 -3.33
CA GLN A 242 10.52 33.74 -2.23
C GLN A 242 9.76 33.78 -0.90
N THR A 243 8.56 34.35 -0.89
CA THR A 243 7.71 34.35 0.31
C THR A 243 7.28 32.94 0.73
N MET A 244 7.01 32.04 -0.22
CA MET A 244 6.72 30.63 0.05
C MET A 244 7.94 29.86 0.56
N LEU A 245 9.13 30.13 0.01
CA LEU A 245 10.38 29.52 0.49
C LEU A 245 10.69 29.92 1.94
N GLU A 246 10.42 31.18 2.31
CA GLU A 246 10.57 31.65 3.69
C GLU A 246 9.58 30.95 4.64
N ALA A 247 8.32 30.82 4.24
CA ALA A 247 7.32 30.07 5.00
C ALA A 247 7.70 28.58 5.14
N ALA A 248 8.19 27.95 4.07
CA ALA A 248 8.67 26.56 4.07
C ALA A 248 9.96 26.34 4.89
N ARG A 249 10.78 27.38 5.07
CA ARG A 249 11.95 27.36 5.97
C ARG A 249 11.53 27.47 7.43
N ARG A 250 10.51 28.27 7.72
CA ARG A 250 9.94 28.44 9.07
C ARG A 250 8.97 27.32 9.47
N GLY A 251 8.57 26.47 8.52
CA GLY A 251 7.61 25.39 8.76
C GLY A 251 6.17 25.88 8.92
N ASP A 252 5.88 27.08 8.44
CA ASP A 252 4.61 27.78 8.59
C ASP A 252 3.61 27.28 7.54
N ARG A 253 2.82 26.26 7.91
CA ARG A 253 1.93 25.54 6.98
C ARG A 253 0.67 26.32 6.65
N GLU A 254 0.10 27.02 7.63
CA GLU A 254 -1.09 27.83 7.43
C GLU A 254 -0.81 28.89 6.37
N ARG A 255 0.34 29.56 6.50
CA ARG A 255 0.78 30.55 5.52
C ARG A 255 1.06 29.96 4.14
N LEU A 256 1.62 28.75 4.05
CA LEU A 256 1.82 28.07 2.76
C LEU A 256 0.52 27.69 2.07
N ILE A 257 -0.50 27.29 2.83
CA ILE A 257 -1.83 26.95 2.29
C ILE A 257 -2.53 28.23 1.80
N GLU A 258 -2.44 29.31 2.58
CA GLU A 258 -2.98 30.61 2.19
C GLU A 258 -2.31 31.14 0.91
N GLN A 259 -0.98 31.13 0.85
CA GLN A 259 -0.23 31.54 -0.34
C GLN A 259 -0.50 30.63 -1.56
N ALA A 260 -0.74 29.34 -1.35
CA ALA A 260 -1.14 28.44 -2.43
C ALA A 260 -2.54 28.80 -2.97
N ARG A 261 -3.48 29.18 -2.09
CA ARG A 261 -4.81 29.65 -2.51
C ARG A 261 -4.70 30.94 -3.31
N ASP A 262 -3.90 31.91 -2.85
CA ASP A 262 -3.68 33.16 -3.57
C ASP A 262 -3.06 32.91 -4.96
N ALA A 263 -2.10 31.97 -5.05
CA ALA A 263 -1.51 31.57 -6.32
C ALA A 263 -2.54 30.93 -7.27
N GLU A 264 -3.48 30.14 -6.75
CA GLU A 264 -4.59 29.57 -7.53
C GLU A 264 -5.53 30.65 -8.08
N GLU A 265 -5.89 31.65 -7.27
CA GLU A 265 -6.71 32.79 -7.69
C GLU A 265 -6.02 33.65 -8.76
N LEU A 266 -4.68 33.70 -8.76
CA LEU A 266 -3.86 34.38 -9.76
C LEU A 266 -3.60 33.56 -11.03
N GLY A 267 -4.21 32.37 -11.17
CA GLY A 267 -4.11 31.53 -12.36
C GLY A 267 -3.04 30.44 -12.31
N TYR A 268 -2.30 30.30 -11.20
CA TYR A 268 -1.28 29.26 -11.00
C TYR A 268 -1.86 27.99 -10.35
N ALA A 269 -3.01 27.53 -10.84
CA ALA A 269 -3.78 26.44 -10.22
C ALA A 269 -2.99 25.12 -10.07
N ARG A 270 -2.20 24.74 -11.08
CA ARG A 270 -1.35 23.54 -11.02
C ARG A 270 -0.26 23.66 -9.96
N PHE A 271 0.42 24.79 -9.91
CA PHE A 271 1.46 25.08 -8.94
C PHE A 271 0.89 25.08 -7.51
N ALA A 272 -0.25 25.73 -7.29
CA ALA A 272 -0.95 25.76 -6.01
C ALA A 272 -1.35 24.35 -5.53
N ALA A 273 -1.85 23.51 -6.43
CA ALA A 273 -2.19 22.12 -6.11
C ALA A 273 -0.97 21.30 -5.68
N ASP A 274 0.15 21.44 -6.39
CA ASP A 274 1.41 20.76 -6.05
C ASP A 274 1.98 21.25 -4.70
N VAL A 275 1.88 22.55 -4.38
CA VAL A 275 2.23 23.10 -3.05
C VAL A 275 1.34 22.49 -1.95
N ARG A 276 0.01 22.50 -2.12
CA ARG A 276 -0.92 21.94 -1.13
C ARG A 276 -0.67 20.47 -0.87
N ALA A 277 -0.50 19.67 -1.92
CA ALA A 277 -0.22 18.24 -1.80
C ALA A 277 1.07 17.95 -1.01
N LEU A 278 2.10 18.79 -1.18
CA LEU A 278 3.36 18.68 -0.43
C LEU A 278 3.22 19.17 1.02
N VAL A 279 2.34 20.14 1.29
CA VAL A 279 2.02 20.61 2.65
C VAL A 279 1.21 19.59 3.44
N GLU A 280 0.12 19.10 2.88
CA GLU A 280 -0.75 18.08 3.48
C GLU A 280 -0.02 16.75 3.66
N GLY A 281 0.89 16.41 2.74
CA GLY A 281 1.73 15.23 2.82
C GLY A 281 2.92 15.34 3.78
N PHE A 282 3.05 16.43 4.56
CA PHE A 282 4.18 16.69 5.47
C PHE A 282 5.57 16.69 4.78
N LYS A 283 5.62 16.91 3.46
CA LYS A 283 6.83 16.79 2.63
C LYS A 283 7.58 18.13 2.50
N MET A 284 7.82 18.83 3.62
CA MET A 284 8.43 20.18 3.66
C MET A 284 9.82 20.26 3.03
N ARG A 285 10.66 19.23 3.21
CA ARG A 285 11.98 19.16 2.57
C ARG A 285 11.88 19.08 1.05
N LYS A 286 10.93 18.31 0.53
CA LYS A 286 10.69 18.17 -0.92
C LYS A 286 10.08 19.46 -1.48
N LEU A 287 9.15 20.09 -0.76
CA LEU A 287 8.58 21.38 -1.13
C LEU A 287 9.65 22.45 -1.30
N ARG A 288 10.57 22.56 -0.34
CA ARG A 288 11.67 23.54 -0.41
C ARG A 288 12.57 23.33 -1.62
N HIS A 289 13.01 22.09 -1.83
CA HIS A 289 13.89 21.77 -2.95
C HIS A 289 13.22 22.02 -4.31
N TRP A 290 11.92 21.72 -4.40
CA TRP A 290 11.12 21.97 -5.60
C TRP A 290 10.91 23.46 -5.87
N LEU A 291 10.60 24.26 -4.83
CA LEU A 291 10.50 25.72 -4.96
C LEU A 291 11.85 26.36 -5.33
N GLU A 292 12.97 25.84 -4.80
CA GLU A 292 14.33 26.28 -5.17
C GLU A 292 14.63 25.98 -6.65
N SER A 293 14.29 24.78 -7.14
CA SER A 293 14.54 24.42 -8.55
C SER A 293 13.71 25.24 -9.54
N LEU A 294 12.48 25.64 -9.17
CA LEU A 294 11.63 26.49 -10.01
C LEU A 294 12.14 27.93 -10.10
N ARG A 295 12.69 28.46 -9.00
CA ARG A 295 13.29 29.79 -8.99
C ARG A 295 14.53 29.87 -9.89
N ASP A 296 15.34 28.82 -9.90
CA ASP A 296 16.58 28.80 -10.70
C ASP A 296 16.32 28.62 -12.22
N THR A 297 15.07 28.32 -12.60
CA THR A 297 14.64 28.11 -14.00
C THR A 297 13.80 29.28 -14.56
N SER A 298 13.42 30.26 -13.72
CA SER A 298 12.52 31.39 -14.06
C SER A 298 13.24 32.71 -14.28
#